data_AF-A0A7C5IAL8-F1
#
_entry.id   AF-A0A7C5IAL8-F1
#
_cell.length_a   1.000
_cell.length_b   1.000
_cell.length_c   1.000
_cell.angle_alpha   90.00
_cell.angle_beta   90.00
_cell.angle_gamma   90.00
#
_symmetry.space_group_name_H-M   'P 1'
#
loop_
_entity.id
_entity.type
_entity.pdbx_description
1 polymer ?
#
loop_
_entity_poly.entity_id
_entity_poly.type
_entity_poly.pdbx_seq_one_letter_code
_entity_poly.pdbx_strand_id
1 'polypeptide(L)'
;MSIRYDREPYVGRTDPGVRVTFDRRLRYASTKEVVIPQEDRDYYPFDYPSTFFAPESRVVLEIKFDEYCPVWVQDLVRHLDIARESFSKYCSGLDQIQNRHWTYNPRRLVSLMG
;
A
#
# COMPACT_ATOMS: atom_id res chain seq x y z
N MET A 1 2.15 6.84 -13.59
CA MET A 1 2.72 6.29 -12.33
C MET A 1 2.49 4.79 -12.32
N SER A 2 3.46 4.00 -11.83
CA SER A 2 3.28 2.57 -11.57
C SER A 2 3.55 2.23 -10.11
N ILE A 3 2.95 1.13 -9.63
CA ILE A 3 3.10 0.62 -8.27
C ILE A 3 3.64 -0.82 -8.36
N ARG A 4 4.59 -1.14 -7.48
CA ARG A 4 5.20 -2.46 -7.34
C ARG A 4 5.17 -2.87 -5.87
N TYR A 5 5.03 -4.17 -5.62
CA TYR A 5 5.01 -4.77 -4.29
C TYR A 5 5.26 -6.27 -4.42
N ASP A 6 5.63 -6.90 -3.31
CA ASP A 6 5.76 -8.34 -3.22
C ASP A 6 4.48 -8.91 -2.62
N ARG A 7 3.82 -9.79 -3.38
CA ARG A 7 2.57 -10.42 -2.98
C ARG A 7 2.81 -11.85 -2.54
N GLU A 8 2.31 -12.16 -1.36
CA GLU A 8 2.20 -13.53 -0.85
C GLU A 8 0.71 -13.93 -0.82
N PRO A 9 0.24 -14.74 -1.80
CA PRO A 9 -1.16 -15.12 -1.91
C PRO A 9 -1.47 -16.46 -1.24
N TYR A 10 -2.66 -16.54 -0.64
CA TYR A 10 -3.25 -17.73 -0.04
C TYR A 10 -4.68 -17.90 -0.54
N VAL A 11 -5.11 -19.16 -0.69
CA VAL A 11 -6.48 -19.54 -1.03
C VAL A 11 -7.00 -20.46 0.06
N GLY A 12 -8.27 -20.29 0.44
CA GLY A 12 -8.92 -21.12 1.45
C GLY A 12 -8.93 -22.59 1.04
N ARG A 13 -8.48 -23.47 1.94
CA ARG A 13 -8.50 -24.92 1.71
C ARG A 13 -9.90 -25.51 1.86
N THR A 14 -10.65 -25.03 2.85
CA THR A 14 -12.03 -25.45 3.15
C THR A 14 -13.06 -24.55 2.47
N ASP A 15 -12.70 -23.30 2.22
CA ASP A 15 -13.56 -22.28 1.61
C ASP A 15 -12.85 -21.67 0.38
N PRO A 16 -12.98 -22.28 -0.81
CA PRO A 16 -12.24 -21.86 -2.01
C PRO A 16 -12.52 -20.41 -2.47
N GLY A 17 -13.65 -19.84 -2.05
CA GLY A 17 -13.99 -18.45 -2.31
C GLY A 17 -13.17 -17.46 -1.46
N VAL A 18 -12.51 -17.92 -0.39
CA VAL A 18 -11.65 -17.06 0.43
C VAL A 18 -10.27 -16.94 -0.19
N ARG A 19 -9.81 -15.69 -0.34
CA ARG A 19 -8.45 -15.36 -0.79
C ARG A 19 -7.84 -14.36 0.18
N VAL A 20 -6.61 -14.60 0.56
CA VAL A 20 -5.84 -13.72 1.45
C VAL A 20 -4.56 -13.35 0.75
N THR A 21 -4.18 -12.08 0.77
CA THR A 21 -2.86 -11.66 0.29
C THR A 21 -2.18 -10.77 1.29
N PHE A 22 -0.87 -10.96 1.42
CA PHE A 22 0.01 -10.03 2.12
C PHE A 22 0.85 -9.29 1.09
N ASP A 23 0.60 -8.00 0.93
CA ASP A 23 1.38 -7.15 0.05
C ASP A 23 2.42 -6.39 0.88
N ARG A 24 3.69 -6.58 0.57
CA ARG A 24 4.84 -6.02 1.29
C ARG A 24 5.76 -5.24 0.37
N ARG A 25 6.65 -4.44 0.97
CA ARG A 25 7.67 -3.66 0.26
C ARG A 25 7.05 -2.84 -0.87
N LEU A 26 6.08 -2.00 -0.53
CA LEU A 26 5.37 -1.17 -1.50
C LEU A 26 6.32 -0.11 -2.06
N ARG A 27 6.39 -0.03 -3.39
CA ARG A 27 7.24 0.90 -4.13
C ARG A 27 6.48 1.55 -5.28
N TYR A 28 6.80 2.79 -5.59
CA TYR A 28 6.18 3.53 -6.70
C TYR A 28 7.24 4.04 -7.65
N ALA A 29 6.85 4.20 -8.91
CA ALA A 29 7.65 4.93 -9.90
C ALA A 29 6.82 6.04 -10.53
N SER A 30 7.35 7.26 -10.48
CA SER A 30 6.80 8.42 -11.17
C SER A 30 7.45 8.52 -12.54
N THR A 31 6.64 8.40 -13.59
CA THR A 31 7.06 8.66 -14.96
C THR A 31 6.02 9.56 -15.62
N LYS A 32 6.50 10.47 -16.48
CA LYS A 32 5.67 11.33 -17.32
C LYS A 32 5.22 10.64 -18.60
N GLU A 33 5.83 9.50 -18.91
CA GLU A 33 5.56 8.70 -20.10
C GLU A 33 4.79 7.43 -19.73
N VAL A 34 4.11 6.82 -20.70
CA VAL A 34 3.38 5.56 -20.51
C VAL A 34 4.38 4.38 -20.58
N VAL A 35 5.32 4.35 -19.65
CA VAL A 35 6.37 3.33 -19.55
C VAL A 35 6.34 2.70 -18.17
N ILE A 36 6.45 1.37 -18.10
CA ILE A 36 6.62 0.64 -16.84
C ILE A 36 8.11 0.39 -16.65
N PRO A 37 8.76 0.97 -15.62
CA PRO A 37 10.16 0.70 -15.35
C PRO A 37 10.37 -0.79 -15.10
N GLN A 38 11.43 -1.36 -15.67
CA GLN A 38 11.67 -2.80 -15.58
C GLN A 38 12.40 -3.14 -14.29
N GLU A 39 13.37 -2.32 -13.89
CA GLU A 39 14.25 -2.61 -12.77
C GLU A 39 13.71 -2.05 -11.45
N ASP A 40 13.93 -2.79 -10.37
CA ASP A 40 13.49 -2.37 -9.03
C ASP A 40 14.17 -1.08 -8.55
N ARG A 41 15.39 -0.79 -9.03
CA ARG A 41 16.14 0.43 -8.69
C ARG A 41 15.44 1.71 -9.14
N ASP A 42 14.52 1.60 -10.11
CA ASP A 42 13.76 2.74 -10.65
C ASP A 42 12.51 3.05 -9.79
N TYR A 43 12.28 2.28 -8.74
CA TYR A 43 11.16 2.44 -7.83
C TYR A 43 11.62 2.98 -6.47
N TYR A 44 10.77 3.83 -5.88
CA TYR A 44 10.98 4.40 -4.55
C TYR A 44 10.04 3.73 -3.55
N PRO A 45 10.54 3.32 -2.37
CA PRO A 45 9.68 2.75 -1.34
C PRO A 45 8.70 3.80 -0.81
N PHE A 46 7.50 3.35 -0.44
CA PHE A 46 6.49 4.16 0.23
C PHE A 46 5.75 3.43 1.35
N ASP A 47 6.25 2.28 1.77
CA ASP A 47 5.73 1.50 2.89
C ASP A 47 6.20 2.03 4.27
N TYR A 48 6.37 3.34 4.40
CA TYR A 48 6.76 3.98 5.66
C TYR A 48 5.62 3.96 6.67
N PRO A 49 5.91 3.98 7.98
CA PRO A 49 4.88 4.10 9.01
C PRO A 49 3.89 5.25 8.79
N SER A 50 4.34 6.39 8.23
CA SER A 50 3.47 7.53 7.91
C SER A 50 2.47 7.29 6.79
N THR A 51 2.71 6.29 5.94
CA THR A 51 1.79 5.88 4.87
C THR A 51 0.69 4.98 5.41
N PHE A 52 0.94 4.29 6.52
CA PHE A 52 -0.01 3.41 7.16
C PHE A 52 -0.66 4.11 8.36
N PHE A 53 -1.92 3.77 8.64
CA PHE A 53 -2.60 4.22 9.86
C PHE A 53 -2.15 3.43 11.11
N ALA A 54 -1.14 2.57 10.96
CA ALA A 54 -0.58 1.72 11.99
C ALA A 54 0.96 1.86 11.99
N PRO A 55 1.57 2.45 13.03
CA PRO A 55 3.01 2.78 13.03
C PRO A 55 3.91 1.53 12.95
N GLU A 56 3.42 0.38 13.42
CA GLU A 56 4.19 -0.87 13.50
C GLU A 56 4.00 -1.81 12.30
N SER A 57 3.07 -1.52 11.38
CA SER A 57 2.75 -2.41 10.25
C SER A 57 3.11 -1.79 8.91
N ARG A 58 3.85 -2.54 8.09
CA ARG A 58 4.20 -2.19 6.70
C ARG A 58 3.58 -3.14 5.68
N VAL A 59 2.52 -3.84 6.09
CA VAL A 59 1.89 -4.91 5.30
C VAL A 59 0.44 -4.55 5.04
N VAL A 60 0.05 -4.59 3.77
CA VAL A 60 -1.37 -4.53 3.42
C VAL A 60 -1.90 -5.96 3.41
N LEU A 61 -2.71 -6.29 4.42
CA LEU A 61 -3.49 -7.52 4.44
C LEU A 61 -4.79 -7.29 3.70
N GLU A 62 -5.03 -8.07 2.65
CA GLU A 62 -6.27 -8.07 1.90
C GLU A 62 -6.95 -9.43 2.05
N ILE A 63 -8.21 -9.42 2.50
CA ILE A 63 -9.05 -10.62 2.60
C ILE A 63 -10.25 -10.43 1.68
N LYS A 64 -10.45 -11.39 0.78
CA LYS A 64 -11.54 -11.43 -0.21
C LYS A 64 -12.35 -12.70 -0.03
N PHE A 65 -13.64 -12.61 -0.29
CA PHE A 65 -14.61 -13.70 -0.28
C PHE A 65 -15.66 -13.44 -1.37
N ASP A 66 -16.24 -14.50 -1.94
CA ASP A 66 -17.13 -14.38 -3.10
C ASP A 66 -18.54 -13.85 -2.75
N GLU A 67 -19.20 -14.45 -1.75
CA GLU A 67 -20.57 -14.09 -1.37
C GLU A 67 -20.65 -13.46 0.02
N TYR A 68 -20.29 -14.23 1.05
CA TYR A 68 -20.33 -13.83 2.44
C TYR A 68 -18.99 -14.11 3.13
N CYS A 69 -18.68 -13.32 4.16
CA CYS A 69 -17.48 -13.51 4.97
C CYS A 69 -17.65 -14.75 5.88
N PRO A 70 -16.87 -15.83 5.71
CA PRO A 70 -17.01 -17.02 6.54
C PRO A 70 -16.75 -16.71 8.02
N VAL A 71 -17.42 -17.43 8.91
CA VAL A 71 -17.36 -17.18 10.37
C VAL A 71 -15.92 -17.23 10.88
N TRP A 72 -15.12 -18.20 10.44
CA TRP A 72 -13.72 -18.33 10.86
C TRP A 72 -12.86 -17.13 10.42
N VAL A 73 -13.18 -16.48 9.29
CA VAL A 73 -12.48 -15.26 8.84
C VAL A 73 -12.84 -14.10 9.74
N GLN A 74 -14.12 -13.97 10.10
CA GLN A 74 -14.56 -12.94 11.04
C GLN A 74 -13.90 -13.13 12.40
N ASP A 75 -13.82 -14.38 12.86
CA ASP A 75 -13.14 -14.72 14.10
C ASP A 75 -11.65 -14.43 14.00
N LEU A 76 -10.98 -14.79 12.91
CA LEU A 76 -9.57 -14.46 12.69
C LEU A 76 -9.31 -12.94 12.81
N VAL A 77 -10.14 -12.12 12.15
CA VAL A 77 -10.03 -10.66 12.20
C VAL A 77 -10.20 -10.13 13.63
N ARG A 78 -11.18 -10.66 14.38
CA ARG A 78 -11.41 -10.27 15.77
C ARG A 78 -10.28 -10.71 16.71
N HIS A 79 -9.84 -11.96 16.61
CA HIS A 79 -8.83 -12.53 17.51
C HIS A 79 -7.45 -11.91 17.31
N LEU A 80 -7.12 -11.50 16.09
CA LEU A 80 -5.86 -10.84 15.76
C LEU A 80 -5.93 -9.31 15.86
N ASP A 81 -7.06 -8.76 16.30
CA ASP A 81 -7.32 -7.31 16.37
C ASP A 81 -6.94 -6.57 15.07
N ILE A 82 -7.30 -7.16 13.93
CA ILE A 82 -6.96 -6.61 12.62
C ILE A 82 -7.84 -5.39 12.36
N ALA A 83 -7.22 -4.21 12.38
CA ALA A 83 -7.87 -2.97 11.99
C ALA A 83 -8.25 -2.99 10.50
N ARG A 84 -9.54 -2.79 10.22
CA ARG A 84 -10.04 -2.69 8.85
C ARG A 84 -9.96 -1.26 8.36
N GLU A 85 -8.99 -0.98 7.50
CA GLU A 85 -8.78 0.34 6.91
C GLU A 85 -8.95 0.33 5.38
N SER A 86 -9.45 1.44 4.83
CA SER A 86 -9.41 1.66 3.39
C SER A 86 -8.00 2.08 2.98
N PHE A 87 -7.35 1.31 2.11
CA PHE A 87 -6.00 1.59 1.64
C PHE A 87 -5.90 1.52 0.11
N SER A 88 -5.64 2.65 -0.54
CA SER A 88 -5.41 2.72 -1.99
C SER A 88 -3.92 2.84 -2.29
N LYS A 89 -3.31 1.74 -2.75
CA LYS A 89 -1.88 1.72 -3.14
C LYS A 89 -1.53 2.81 -4.15
N TYR A 90 -2.44 3.12 -5.06
CA TYR A 90 -2.24 4.15 -6.09
C TYR A 90 -2.34 5.55 -5.50
N CYS A 91 -3.37 5.86 -4.72
CA CYS A 91 -3.50 7.19 -4.10
C CYS A 91 -2.33 7.44 -3.14
N SER A 92 -1.97 6.48 -2.29
CA SER A 92 -0.82 6.60 -1.39
C SER A 92 0.49 6.85 -2.14
N GLY A 93 0.68 6.21 -3.30
CA GLY A 93 1.84 6.48 -4.17
C GLY A 93 1.82 7.88 -4.80
N LEU A 94 0.65 8.38 -5.20
CA LEU A 94 0.48 9.75 -5.68
C LEU A 94 0.79 10.78 -4.59
N ASP A 95 0.34 10.53 -3.36
CA ASP A 95 0.61 11.41 -2.22
C ASP A 95 2.12 11.55 -1.98
N GLN A 96 2.89 10.48 -2.17
CA GLN A 96 4.36 10.56 -2.09
C GLN A 96 4.97 11.44 -3.19
N ILE A 97 4.45 11.36 -4.41
CA ILE A 97 4.90 12.22 -5.52
C ILE A 97 4.61 13.68 -5.19
N GLN A 98 3.40 13.97 -4.70
CA GLN A 98 3.00 15.33 -4.34
C GLN A 98 3.85 15.88 -3.19
N ASN A 99 4.08 15.08 -2.13
CA ASN A 99 4.93 15.47 -1.00
C ASN A 99 6.38 15.74 -1.43
N ARG A 100 6.97 14.91 -2.30
CA ARG A 100 8.30 15.17 -2.86
C ARG A 100 8.35 16.48 -3.64
N HIS A 101 7.36 16.73 -4.51
CA HIS A 101 7.27 17.99 -5.25
C HIS A 101 7.11 19.21 -4.35
N TRP A 102 6.39 19.08 -3.24
CA TRP A 102 6.27 20.14 -2.24
C TRP A 102 7.61 20.46 -1.58
N THR A 103 8.31 19.44 -1.07
CA THR A 103 9.60 19.61 -0.38
C THR A 103 10.71 20.15 -1.29
N TYR A 104 10.60 19.95 -2.61
CA TYR A 104 11.63 20.35 -3.58
C TYR A 104 11.28 21.64 -4.34
N ASN A 105 10.28 22.43 -3.90
CA ASN A 105 9.94 23.69 -4.55
C ASN A 105 10.81 24.85 -4.00
N PRO A 106 11.80 25.35 -4.77
CA PRO A 106 12.72 26.39 -4.28
C PRO A 106 12.04 27.73 -4.02
N ARG A 107 10.85 27.99 -4.59
CA ARG A 107 10.10 29.24 -4.36
C ARG A 107 9.40 29.28 -3.00
N ARG A 108 9.24 28.15 -2.31
CA ARG A 108 8.58 28.08 -0.98
C ARG A 108 9.55 28.08 0.20
N LEU A 109 10.80 27.65 0.01
CA LEU A 109 11.85 27.75 1.04
C LEU A 109 12.12 29.21 1.47
N VAL A 110 11.94 30.17 0.56
CA VAL A 110 12.10 31.60 0.85
C VAL A 110 10.96 32.15 1.75
N SER A 111 9.79 31.51 1.75
CA SER A 111 8.62 31.97 2.54
C SER A 111 8.63 31.53 4.01
N LEU A 112 9.51 30.60 4.40
CA LEU A 112 9.63 30.10 5.77
C LEU A 112 10.83 30.70 6.53
N MET A 113 11.61 31.58 5.87
CA MET A 113 12.69 32.36 6.47
C MET A 113 12.40 33.87 6.46
N GLY A 114 11.12 34.25 6.38
CA GLY A 114 10.65 35.64 6.45
C GLY A 114 9.75 35.86 7.67
#